data_AF-A0A8W8JAB1-F1
#
_entry.id   AF-A0A8W8JAB1-F1
#
_cell.length_a   1.000
_cell.length_b   1.000
_cell.length_c   1.000
_cell.angle_alpha   90.00
_cell.angle_beta   90.00
_cell.angle_gamma   90.00
#
_symmetry.space_group_name_H-M   'P 1'
#
loop_
_entity.id
_entity.type
_entity.pdbx_description
1 polymer ?
#
loop_
_entity_poly.entity_id
_entity_poly.type
_entity_poly.pdbx_seq_one_letter_code
_entity_poly.pdbx_strand_id
1 'polypeptide(L)'
;MTCKQRFSLILAFCYSALLLMTENCPLSHKIVDDCGNVGLLWNCSGLNISKLPTAIPSELDELENGTVTLDLSFNLFSNLTEETFQQIAAYSNVTSVILHHNYITKIENKTFRKLSNLCSLDVSFTLLEKSKIDADAFSNLDNLKILRIHRNNFQGPKIISNPQYKHGI
;
A
#
# COMPACT_ATOMS: atom_id res chain seq x y z
N MET A 1 -8.26 -39.69 48.30
CA MET A 1 -9.69 -39.31 48.33
C MET A 1 -9.82 -38.00 49.10
N THR A 2 -10.41 -36.88 48.69
CA THR A 2 -10.83 -36.25 47.42
C THR A 2 -11.45 -34.90 47.82
N CYS A 3 -11.08 -33.77 47.19
CA CYS A 3 -11.90 -32.56 46.88
C CYS A 3 -10.96 -31.44 46.33
N LYS A 4 -10.90 -31.04 45.04
CA LYS A 4 -11.85 -30.20 44.24
C LYS A 4 -12.42 -29.02 45.07
N GLN A 5 -12.38 -27.73 44.70
CA GLN A 5 -12.12 -27.00 43.44
C GLN A 5 -11.75 -25.52 43.75
N ARG A 6 -10.70 -25.02 43.07
CA ARG A 6 -10.47 -23.64 42.52
C ARG A 6 -10.51 -22.40 43.43
N PHE A 7 -9.35 -22.06 44.01
CA PHE A 7 -8.78 -20.69 44.05
C PHE A 7 -8.27 -20.32 42.63
N SER A 8 -8.20 -19.09 42.11
CA SER A 8 -7.62 -17.84 42.62
C SER A 8 -8.09 -16.70 41.69
N LEU A 9 -8.68 -15.60 42.19
CA LEU A 9 -8.03 -14.34 42.51
C LEU A 9 -7.00 -13.85 41.47
N ILE A 10 -7.43 -12.86 40.69
CA ILE A 10 -6.74 -11.59 40.41
C ILE A 10 -5.20 -11.70 40.37
N LEU A 11 -4.65 -11.95 39.19
CA LEU A 11 -3.32 -11.52 38.77
C LEU A 11 -3.55 -10.64 37.54
N ALA A 12 -3.90 -9.36 37.74
CA ALA A 12 -2.92 -8.28 37.76
C ALA A 12 -2.01 -8.31 36.51
N PHE A 13 -2.55 -7.74 35.41
CA PHE A 13 -1.86 -6.73 34.59
C PHE A 13 -0.33 -6.75 34.59
N CYS A 14 0.27 -7.85 34.14
CA CYS A 14 1.72 -7.90 33.90
C CYS A 14 2.07 -8.70 32.62
N TYR A 15 1.26 -8.56 31.58
CA TYR A 15 1.62 -8.99 30.21
C TYR A 15 1.67 -7.81 29.22
N SER A 16 1.62 -6.56 29.70
CA SER A 16 1.66 -5.35 28.86
C SER A 16 3.08 -4.86 28.55
N ALA A 17 4.12 -5.70 28.68
CA ALA A 17 5.51 -5.29 28.44
C ALA A 17 6.33 -6.35 27.68
N LEU A 18 5.67 -7.18 26.87
CA LEU A 18 6.31 -7.72 25.68
C LEU A 18 5.54 -7.20 24.47
N LEU A 19 5.67 -5.89 24.24
CA LEU A 19 5.46 -5.31 22.91
C LEU A 19 6.42 -6.03 21.98
N LEU A 20 5.98 -7.15 21.40
CA LEU A 20 6.42 -7.48 20.07
C LEU A 20 6.05 -6.25 19.26
N MET A 21 7.07 -5.51 18.79
CA MET A 21 6.90 -4.49 17.77
C MET A 21 6.47 -5.22 16.49
N THR A 22 5.24 -5.72 16.48
CA THR A 22 4.66 -6.29 15.28
C THR A 22 4.39 -5.12 14.34
N GLU A 23 4.88 -5.24 13.12
CA GLU A 23 4.64 -4.35 11.97
C GLU A 23 3.16 -4.40 11.57
N ASN A 24 2.26 -4.22 12.53
CA ASN A 24 0.84 -4.37 12.36
C ASN A 24 0.28 -3.01 11.96
N CYS A 25 -0.13 -2.92 10.71
CA CYS A 25 -0.85 -1.78 10.19
C CYS A 25 -2.23 -1.67 10.85
N PRO A 26 -2.51 -0.63 11.65
CA PRO A 26 -3.80 -0.48 12.31
C PRO A 26 -4.95 -0.27 11.32
N LEU A 27 -6.14 -0.71 11.75
CA LEU A 27 -7.40 -0.36 11.09
C LEU A 27 -8.03 0.86 11.76
N SER A 28 -8.57 1.77 10.95
CA SER A 28 -9.35 2.91 11.45
C SER A 28 -10.80 2.54 11.79
N HIS A 29 -11.54 3.52 12.30
CA HIS A 29 -13.01 3.53 12.20
C HIS A 29 -13.47 3.67 10.74
N LYS A 30 -14.77 3.53 10.47
CA LYS A 30 -15.31 3.69 9.11
C LYS A 30 -15.02 5.08 8.55
N ILE A 31 -14.48 5.13 7.34
CA ILE A 31 -14.19 6.34 6.57
C ILE A 31 -15.00 6.35 5.27
N VAL A 32 -15.05 7.52 4.64
CA VAL A 32 -15.50 7.69 3.26
C VAL A 32 -14.26 7.98 2.41
N ASP A 33 -14.01 7.16 1.38
CA ASP A 33 -12.87 7.36 0.48
C ASP A 33 -13.14 8.40 -0.62
N ASP A 34 -12.12 8.70 -1.42
CA ASP A 34 -12.23 9.67 -2.53
C ASP A 34 -13.24 9.27 -3.62
N CYS A 35 -13.61 7.99 -3.65
CA CYS A 35 -14.59 7.45 -4.57
C CYS A 35 -16.01 7.43 -3.98
N GLY A 36 -16.19 7.92 -2.75
CA GLY A 36 -17.46 7.95 -2.03
C GLY A 36 -17.86 6.62 -1.41
N ASN A 37 -16.95 5.63 -1.39
CA ASN A 37 -17.21 4.34 -0.76
C ASN A 37 -17.06 4.45 0.76
N VAL A 38 -17.90 3.71 1.50
CA VAL A 38 -17.81 3.61 2.96
C VAL A 38 -17.05 2.34 3.34
N GLY A 39 -15.97 2.48 4.09
CA GLY A 39 -15.03 1.39 4.33
C GLY A 39 -14.10 1.61 5.51
N LEU A 40 -13.06 0.77 5.64
CA LEU A 40 -12.00 0.94 6.64
C LEU A 40 -10.71 1.45 5.98
N LEU A 41 -9.92 2.23 6.72
CA LEU A 41 -8.53 2.52 6.38
C LEU A 41 -7.64 1.46 7.03
N TRP A 42 -6.91 0.71 6.21
CA TRP A 42 -5.80 -0.13 6.62
C TRP A 42 -4.51 0.66 6.50
N ASN A 43 -4.05 1.20 7.63
CA ASN A 43 -2.98 2.18 7.68
C ASN A 43 -1.63 1.53 7.94
N CYS A 44 -0.80 1.44 6.92
CA CYS A 44 0.58 0.99 6.95
C CYS A 44 1.59 2.14 6.78
N SER A 45 1.17 3.39 6.93
CA SER A 45 2.02 4.54 6.63
C SER A 45 3.19 4.69 7.61
N GLY A 46 4.37 5.06 7.11
CA GLY A 46 5.50 5.42 7.97
C GLY A 46 6.16 4.27 8.73
N LEU A 47 5.96 3.02 8.30
CA LEU A 47 6.44 1.82 8.99
C LEU A 47 7.82 1.35 8.50
N ASN A 48 8.46 2.08 7.58
CA ASN A 48 9.72 1.71 6.92
C ASN A 48 9.66 0.34 6.20
N ILE A 49 8.49 -0.05 5.72
CA ILE A 49 8.30 -1.33 5.01
C ILE A 49 8.56 -1.17 3.51
N SER A 50 8.98 -2.24 2.84
CA SER A 50 9.17 -2.29 1.37
C SER A 50 8.29 -3.34 0.68
N LYS A 51 7.48 -4.05 1.47
CA LYS A 51 6.54 -5.10 1.07
C LYS A 51 5.31 -5.01 1.97
N LEU A 52 4.19 -5.53 1.51
CA LEU A 52 3.00 -5.67 2.36
C LEU A 52 3.29 -6.57 3.57
N PRO A 53 2.72 -6.25 4.75
CA PRO A 53 2.81 -7.11 5.92
C PRO A 53 2.13 -8.45 5.64
N THR A 54 2.69 -9.52 6.22
CA THR A 54 2.15 -10.89 6.08
C THR A 54 0.89 -11.13 6.88
N ALA A 55 0.71 -10.38 7.98
CA ALA A 55 -0.49 -10.43 8.79
C ALA A 55 -1.54 -9.48 8.20
N ILE A 56 -2.59 -10.07 7.61
CA ILE A 56 -3.77 -9.35 7.17
C ILE A 56 -4.79 -9.37 8.33
N PRO A 57 -5.33 -8.21 8.74
CA PRO A 57 -6.32 -8.17 9.82
C PRO A 57 -7.57 -8.99 9.45
N SER A 58 -8.00 -9.90 10.33
CA SER A 58 -9.19 -10.73 10.12
C SER A 58 -10.46 -9.90 10.03
N GLU A 59 -10.47 -8.70 10.62
CA GLU A 59 -11.58 -7.74 10.51
C GLU A 59 -11.86 -7.33 9.06
N LEU A 60 -10.88 -7.46 8.15
CA LEU A 60 -11.09 -7.22 6.72
C LEU A 60 -11.95 -8.31 6.06
N ASP A 61 -11.90 -9.54 6.56
CA ASP A 61 -12.71 -10.66 6.08
C ASP A 61 -14.18 -10.52 6.53
N GLU A 62 -14.43 -9.81 7.64
CA GLU A 62 -15.76 -9.59 8.21
C GLU A 62 -16.52 -8.41 7.59
N LEU A 63 -15.88 -7.66 6.68
CA LEU A 63 -16.50 -6.52 5.99
C LEU A 63 -17.53 -6.96 4.95
N GLU A 64 -18.75 -7.29 5.39
CA GLU A 64 -19.88 -7.51 4.49
C GLU A 64 -20.23 -6.19 3.78
N ASN A 65 -19.94 -6.12 2.47
CA ASN A 65 -20.16 -4.97 1.58
C ASN A 65 -19.38 -3.68 1.93
N GLY A 66 -18.37 -3.76 2.79
CA GLY A 66 -17.48 -2.64 3.10
C GLY A 66 -16.26 -2.59 2.18
N THR A 67 -15.71 -1.40 1.93
CA THR A 67 -14.47 -1.24 1.15
C THR A 67 -13.24 -1.06 2.03
N VAL A 68 -12.06 -1.21 1.44
CA VAL A 68 -10.78 -0.99 2.09
C VAL A 68 -10.00 0.08 1.34
N THR A 69 -9.52 1.07 2.09
CA THR A 69 -8.45 1.98 1.67
C THR A 69 -7.16 1.49 2.29
N LEU A 70 -6.17 1.17 1.47
CA LEU A 70 -4.85 0.74 1.91
C LEU A 70 -3.87 1.90 1.80
N ASP A 71 -3.36 2.36 2.94
CA ASP A 71 -2.37 3.43 3.01
C ASP A 71 -0.97 2.85 3.25
N LEU A 72 -0.12 2.92 2.24
CA LEU A 72 1.28 2.51 2.23
C LEU A 72 2.22 3.72 2.07
N SER A 73 1.74 4.94 2.31
CA SER A 73 2.52 6.15 2.16
C SER A 73 3.74 6.20 3.10
N PHE A 74 4.72 7.05 2.78
CA PHE A 74 5.90 7.27 3.63
C PHE A 74 6.66 5.99 3.99
N ASN A 75 6.85 5.09 3.02
CA ASN A 75 7.53 3.81 3.18
C ASN A 75 8.71 3.68 2.20
N LEU A 76 9.21 2.46 2.03
CA LEU A 76 10.41 2.12 1.25
C LEU A 76 10.10 1.38 -0.07
N PHE A 77 8.87 1.44 -0.59
CA PHE A 77 8.53 0.80 -1.87
C PHE A 77 9.31 1.45 -3.02
N SER A 78 9.86 0.64 -3.93
CA SER A 78 10.77 1.10 -4.98
C SER A 78 10.43 0.60 -6.39
N ASN A 79 10.19 -0.70 -6.53
CA ASN A 79 9.73 -1.30 -7.78
C ASN A 79 8.41 -1.99 -7.51
N LEU A 80 7.36 -1.58 -8.22
CA LEU A 80 6.06 -2.24 -8.15
C LEU A 80 5.96 -3.28 -9.25
N THR A 81 5.57 -4.50 -8.87
CA THR A 81 5.44 -5.68 -9.73
C THR A 81 4.13 -6.41 -9.41
N GLU A 82 3.77 -7.44 -10.19
CA GLU A 82 2.58 -8.28 -9.91
C GLU A 82 2.62 -8.90 -8.49
N GLU A 83 3.83 -9.16 -7.96
CA GLU A 83 4.02 -9.73 -6.62
C GLU A 83 3.81 -8.72 -5.48
N THR A 84 3.87 -7.41 -5.75
CA THR A 84 3.74 -6.37 -4.72
C THR A 84 2.42 -6.48 -3.94
N PHE A 85 1.33 -6.82 -4.64
CA PHE A 85 -0.02 -6.93 -4.06
C PHE A 85 -0.53 -8.38 -3.99
N GLN A 86 0.34 -9.37 -4.19
CA GLN A 86 -0.06 -10.78 -4.24
C GLN A 86 -0.71 -11.27 -2.93
N GLN A 87 -0.24 -10.76 -1.79
CA GLN A 87 -0.79 -11.11 -0.47
C GLN A 87 -2.24 -10.68 -0.30
N ILE A 88 -2.64 -9.58 -0.95
CA ILE A 88 -3.99 -9.02 -0.85
C ILE A 88 -4.84 -9.36 -2.07
N ALA A 89 -4.38 -10.25 -2.94
CA ALA A 89 -5.04 -10.58 -4.21
C ALA A 89 -6.43 -11.23 -4.03
N ALA A 90 -6.71 -11.79 -2.85
CA ALA A 90 -8.02 -12.35 -2.50
C ALA A 90 -9.03 -11.28 -2.03
N TYR A 91 -8.55 -10.07 -1.70
CA TYR A 91 -9.35 -8.99 -1.13
C TYR A 91 -9.90 -8.09 -2.23
N SER A 92 -11.03 -8.51 -2.80
CA SER A 92 -11.72 -7.74 -3.84
C SER A 92 -12.30 -6.42 -3.34
N ASN A 93 -12.35 -6.17 -2.03
CA ASN A 93 -12.88 -4.94 -1.45
C ASN A 93 -11.88 -3.78 -1.38
N VAL A 94 -10.62 -3.96 -1.81
CA VAL A 94 -9.65 -2.86 -1.91
C VAL A 94 -10.04 -1.93 -3.06
N THR A 95 -10.38 -0.68 -2.72
CA THR A 95 -10.87 0.34 -3.66
C THR A 95 -9.97 1.55 -3.77
N SER A 96 -9.10 1.77 -2.78
CA SER A 96 -8.17 2.89 -2.76
C SER A 96 -6.79 2.42 -2.28
N VAL A 97 -5.74 2.79 -3.01
CA VAL A 97 -4.33 2.51 -2.63
C VAL A 97 -3.54 3.81 -2.64
N ILE A 98 -2.89 4.11 -1.52
CA ILE A 98 -2.10 5.31 -1.31
C ILE A 98 -0.62 4.91 -1.17
N LEU A 99 0.23 5.33 -2.09
CA LEU A 99 1.67 5.01 -2.14
C LEU A 99 2.54 6.26 -2.19
N HIS A 100 1.99 7.44 -1.95
CA HIS A 100 2.76 8.68 -2.06
C HIS A 100 3.93 8.72 -1.06
N HIS A 101 4.96 9.50 -1.38
CA HIS A 101 6.17 9.59 -0.55
C HIS A 101 6.87 8.22 -0.33
N ASN A 102 6.89 7.39 -1.37
CA ASN A 102 7.76 6.21 -1.47
C ASN A 102 8.90 6.48 -2.46
N TYR A 103 9.82 5.51 -2.61
CA TYR A 103 10.96 5.58 -3.53
C TYR A 103 10.66 4.90 -4.88
N ILE A 104 9.39 4.91 -5.30
CA ILE A 104 8.95 4.20 -6.50
C ILE A 104 9.64 4.78 -7.73
N THR A 105 10.38 3.96 -8.46
CA THR A 105 11.09 4.33 -9.71
C THR A 105 10.55 3.58 -10.92
N LYS A 106 9.89 2.43 -10.72
CA LYS A 106 9.38 1.55 -11.77
C LYS A 106 8.01 0.97 -11.40
N ILE A 107 7.13 0.89 -12.40
CA ILE A 107 5.86 0.14 -12.32
C ILE A 107 5.83 -0.82 -13.50
N GLU A 108 5.81 -2.12 -13.21
CA GLU A 108 5.80 -3.17 -14.21
C GLU A 108 4.39 -3.51 -14.70
N ASN A 109 4.32 -4.17 -15.85
CA ASN A 109 3.08 -4.75 -16.36
C ASN A 109 2.38 -5.60 -15.28
N LYS A 110 1.05 -5.53 -15.24
CA LYS A 110 0.18 -6.31 -14.34
C LYS A 110 0.35 -6.04 -12.85
N THR A 111 1.12 -5.03 -12.44
CA THR A 111 1.29 -4.62 -11.04
C THR A 111 -0.03 -4.58 -10.27
N PHE A 112 -1.06 -3.94 -10.85
CA PHE A 112 -2.35 -3.75 -10.18
C PHE A 112 -3.44 -4.73 -10.66
N ARG A 113 -3.10 -5.76 -11.44
CA ARG A 113 -4.07 -6.65 -12.10
C ARG A 113 -5.03 -7.36 -11.13
N LYS A 114 -4.58 -7.59 -9.89
CA LYS A 114 -5.38 -8.25 -8.84
C LYS A 114 -6.32 -7.28 -8.10
N LEU A 115 -6.13 -5.98 -8.27
CA LEU A 115 -6.93 -4.93 -7.62
C LEU A 115 -8.03 -4.44 -8.57
N SER A 116 -8.89 -5.34 -9.03
CA SER A 116 -9.88 -5.05 -10.09
C SER A 116 -10.95 -4.01 -9.70
N ASN A 117 -11.17 -3.80 -8.40
CA ASN A 117 -12.12 -2.81 -7.88
C ASN A 117 -11.43 -1.49 -7.48
N LEU A 118 -10.15 -1.33 -7.81
CA LEU A 118 -9.42 -0.11 -7.52
C LEU A 118 -10.07 1.07 -8.25
N CYS A 119 -10.49 2.06 -7.46
CA CYS A 119 -11.12 3.28 -7.91
C CYS A 119 -10.22 4.49 -7.73
N SER A 120 -9.36 4.50 -6.71
CA SER A 120 -8.36 5.55 -6.47
C SER A 120 -6.96 4.95 -6.32
N LEU A 121 -5.99 5.53 -7.03
CA LEU A 121 -4.57 5.20 -6.92
C LEU A 121 -3.73 6.46 -6.80
N ASP A 122 -2.95 6.56 -5.72
CA ASP A 122 -1.99 7.63 -5.52
C ASP A 122 -0.55 7.12 -5.54
N VAL A 123 0.19 7.49 -6.59
CA VAL A 123 1.64 7.27 -6.73
C VAL A 123 2.37 8.61 -6.92
N SER A 124 1.86 9.68 -6.31
CA SER A 124 2.46 11.01 -6.33
C SER A 124 3.66 11.13 -5.38
N PHE A 125 4.51 12.14 -5.58
CA PHE A 125 5.70 12.35 -4.75
C PHE A 125 6.60 11.10 -4.67
N THR A 126 6.83 10.46 -5.81
CA THR A 126 7.79 9.35 -5.94
C THR A 126 8.88 9.72 -6.96
N LEU A 127 9.67 8.75 -7.40
CA LEU A 127 10.78 8.94 -8.33
C LEU A 127 10.48 8.35 -9.72
N LEU A 128 9.20 8.18 -10.04
CA LEU A 128 8.76 7.45 -11.22
C LEU A 128 9.17 8.18 -12.51
N GLU A 129 9.89 7.47 -13.39
CA GLU A 129 10.29 7.96 -14.70
C GLU A 129 9.34 7.42 -15.78
N LYS A 130 9.05 8.22 -16.80
CA LYS A 130 8.16 7.79 -17.91
C LYS A 130 8.68 6.53 -18.61
N SER A 131 10.00 6.39 -18.75
CA SER A 131 10.67 5.23 -19.37
C SER A 131 10.61 3.95 -18.53
N LYS A 132 10.13 4.04 -17.28
CA LYS A 132 10.08 2.95 -16.30
C LYS A 132 8.64 2.55 -15.93
N ILE A 133 7.67 3.07 -16.67
CA ILE A 133 6.28 2.62 -16.61
C ILE A 133 6.06 1.72 -17.82
N ASP A 134 5.80 0.44 -17.60
CA ASP A 134 5.49 -0.46 -18.70
C ASP A 134 4.12 -0.10 -19.33
N ALA A 135 3.94 -0.42 -20.62
CA ALA A 135 2.78 0.01 -21.38
C ALA A 135 1.42 -0.45 -20.80
N ASP A 136 1.40 -1.64 -20.19
CA ASP A 136 0.20 -2.25 -19.61
C ASP A 136 0.21 -2.20 -18.07
N ALA A 137 1.03 -1.33 -17.47
CA ALA A 137 1.15 -1.17 -16.02
C ALA A 137 -0.20 -0.89 -15.33
N PHE A 138 -1.07 -0.13 -15.99
CA PHE A 138 -2.41 0.25 -15.51
C PHE A 138 -3.56 -0.48 -16.25
N SER A 139 -3.26 -1.58 -16.94
CA SER A 139 -4.29 -2.38 -17.62
C SER A 139 -5.21 -3.09 -16.62
N ASN A 140 -6.48 -3.31 -17.00
CA ASN A 140 -7.52 -3.97 -16.18
C ASN A 140 -7.92 -3.22 -14.90
N LEU A 141 -7.72 -1.89 -14.88
CA LEU A 141 -8.20 -0.99 -13.84
C LEU A 141 -9.51 -0.30 -14.28
N ASP A 142 -10.51 -1.10 -14.65
CA ASP A 142 -11.75 -0.62 -15.29
C ASP A 142 -12.59 0.30 -14.38
N ASN A 143 -12.39 0.20 -13.07
CA ASN A 143 -13.08 1.01 -12.06
C ASN A 143 -12.30 2.27 -11.64
N LEU A 144 -11.08 2.48 -12.16
CA LEU A 144 -10.22 3.58 -11.73
C LEU A 144 -10.78 4.93 -12.19
N LYS A 145 -11.12 5.78 -11.21
CA LYS A 145 -11.65 7.13 -11.44
C LYS A 145 -10.61 8.21 -11.10
N ILE A 146 -9.73 7.92 -10.15
CA ILE A 146 -8.78 8.88 -9.60
C ILE A 146 -7.37 8.29 -9.70
N LEU A 147 -6.50 8.96 -10.45
CA LEU A 147 -5.09 8.64 -10.56
C LEU A 147 -4.26 9.87 -10.21
N ARG A 148 -3.52 9.83 -9.11
CA ARG A 148 -2.59 10.89 -8.71
C ARG A 148 -1.17 10.48 -9.02
N ILE A 149 -0.54 11.23 -9.94
CA ILE A 149 0.81 10.96 -10.46
C ILE A 149 1.71 12.22 -10.43
N HIS A 150 1.27 13.28 -9.77
CA HIS A 150 2.02 14.54 -9.72
C HIS A 150 3.30 14.42 -8.89
N ARG A 151 4.24 15.34 -9.07
CA ARG A 151 5.53 15.38 -8.33
C ARG A 151 6.36 14.08 -8.48
N ASN A 152 6.39 13.54 -9.70
CA ASN A 152 7.26 12.43 -10.12
C ASN A 152 8.41 12.91 -11.00
N ASN A 153 9.30 11.99 -11.40
CA ASN A 153 10.47 12.26 -12.23
C ASN A 153 10.22 11.98 -13.74
N PHE A 154 9.05 12.35 -14.28
CA PHE A 154 8.69 11.96 -15.66
C PHE A 154 9.59 12.53 -16.76
N GLN A 155 10.33 13.61 -16.49
CA GLN A 155 11.30 14.16 -17.42
C GLN A 155 12.63 13.39 -17.42
N GLY A 156 12.82 12.49 -16.44
CA GLY A 156 14.09 11.81 -16.19
C GLY A 156 15.18 12.79 -15.74
N PRO A 157 16.42 12.31 -15.55
CA PRO A 157 17.56 13.18 -15.35
C PRO A 157 17.68 14.13 -16.54
N LYS A 158 17.67 15.44 -16.27
CA LYS A 158 17.97 16.46 -17.29
C LYS A 158 19.38 16.17 -17.81
N ILE A 159 19.46 15.63 -19.03
CA ILE A 159 20.75 15.56 -19.75
C ILE A 159 21.12 17.01 -20.04
N ILE A 160 22.06 17.56 -19.26
CA ILE A 160 22.69 18.83 -19.59
C ILE A 160 23.57 18.53 -20.80
N SER A 161 23.02 18.70 -22.00
CA SER A 161 23.82 18.64 -23.22
C SER A 161 24.82 19.80 -23.15
N ASN A 162 26.08 19.50 -22.83
CA ASN A 162 27.13 20.50 -22.85
C ASN A 162 27.35 20.93 -24.33
N PRO A 163 27.06 22.19 -24.71
CA PRO A 163 27.18 22.65 -26.10
C PRO A 163 28.61 22.59 -26.64
N GLN A 164 29.62 22.47 -25.76
CA GLN A 164 31.05 22.50 -26.12
C GLN A 164 31.56 21.22 -26.83
N TYR A 165 30.75 20.16 -26.94
CA TYR A 165 31.16 18.90 -27.61
C TYR A 165 30.51 18.67 -28.99
N LYS A 166 29.91 19.70 -29.61
CA LYS A 166 29.19 19.56 -30.90
C LYS A 166 29.99 19.87 -32.17
N HIS A 167 31.30 20.10 -32.11
CA HIS A 167 32.09 20.35 -33.33
C HIS A 167 33.36 19.51 -33.33
N GLY A 168 33.34 18.43 -34.10
CA GLY A 168 34.46 17.51 -34.28
C GLY A 168 34.15 16.44 -35.31
N ILE A 169 33.67 16.85 -36.50
CA ILE A 169 33.75 16.09 -37.75
C ILE A 169 34.09 17.10 -38.85
#